data_AF-A0A5N8XLZ4-F1
#
_entry.id   AF-A0A5N8XLZ4-F1
#
_cell.length_a   1.000
_cell.length_b   1.000
_cell.length_c   1.000
_cell.angle_alpha   90.00
_cell.angle_beta   90.00
_cell.angle_gamma   90.00
#
_symmetry.space_group_name_H-M   'P 1'
#
loop_
_entity.id
_entity.type
_entity.pdbx_description
1 polymer ?
#
loop_
_entity_poly.entity_id
_entity_poly.type
_entity_poly.pdbx_seq_one_letter_code
_entity_poly.pdbx_strand_id
1 'polypeptide(L)'
;MEKKELAEFLRHRRETLRPRDVGLVEGPRRRTQGLRREEVAQLAGMSTDYYARLEQQRAPQPSVQITTALARALRLTLDERDHLFVLIGHNAPARFQRSEHVTPTLMRVLDRLDDSPALVLTDMADTLAMNPLAIALLGDQARHTGLARSAYYRWFMDPAERLVYPEEDHERHGRAQAARLRAALSAGSDVSRAARILAELQEHSPEFVRLWELQEVAQRYDEGKTILHPELGRIDVDAQVLFTDNRAQTLVVLTTRPGTESHSKLELLSVIGHQQLTP
;
A
#
# COMPACT_ATOMS: atom_id res chain seq x y z
N MET A 1 -15.22 8.17 -17.24
CA MET A 1 -15.90 9.23 -16.47
C MET A 1 -17.39 9.08 -16.69
N GLU A 2 -18.11 8.66 -15.67
CA GLU A 2 -19.55 8.45 -15.69
C GLU A 2 -20.27 9.77 -15.37
N LYS A 3 -20.44 10.63 -16.37
CA LYS A 3 -20.95 12.00 -16.17
C LYS A 3 -22.31 12.05 -15.48
N LYS A 4 -23.20 11.09 -15.78
CA LYS A 4 -24.54 11.02 -15.19
C LYS A 4 -24.47 10.68 -13.71
N GLU A 5 -23.78 9.60 -13.36
CA GLU A 5 -23.59 9.15 -11.97
C GLU A 5 -22.87 10.20 -11.13
N LEU A 6 -21.84 10.86 -11.69
CA LEU A 6 -21.16 11.98 -11.05
C LEU A 6 -22.12 13.12 -10.69
N ALA A 7 -22.97 13.53 -11.64
CA ALA A 7 -23.92 14.61 -11.44
C ALA A 7 -24.98 14.26 -10.38
N GLU A 8 -25.47 13.02 -10.39
CA GLU A 8 -26.43 12.50 -9.42
C GLU A 8 -25.82 12.41 -8.01
N PHE A 9 -24.61 11.86 -7.91
CA PHE A 9 -23.87 11.76 -6.65
C PHE A 9 -23.59 13.13 -6.02
N LEU A 10 -23.06 14.08 -6.80
CA LEU A 10 -22.78 15.45 -6.31
C LEU A 10 -24.05 16.17 -5.85
N ARG A 11 -25.14 16.02 -6.61
CA ARG A 11 -26.45 16.61 -6.26
C ARG A 11 -26.98 16.04 -4.94
N HIS A 12 -26.96 14.72 -4.81
CA HIS A 12 -27.42 14.02 -3.61
C HIS A 12 -26.63 14.44 -2.36
N ARG A 13 -25.30 14.46 -2.44
CA ARG A 13 -24.43 14.88 -1.33
C ARG A 13 -24.65 16.34 -0.95
N ARG A 14 -24.81 17.24 -1.94
CA ARG A 14 -25.13 18.65 -1.71
C ARG A 14 -26.48 18.83 -1.00
N GLU A 15 -27.50 18.09 -1.43
CA GLU A 15 -28.86 18.21 -0.88
C GLU A 15 -29.00 17.62 0.52
N THR A 16 -28.11 16.70 0.90
CA THR A 16 -28.10 16.06 2.22
C THR A 16 -27.38 16.89 3.30
N LEU A 17 -26.34 17.64 2.94
CA LEU A 17 -25.56 18.45 3.90
C LEU A 17 -26.27 19.75 4.28
N ARG A 18 -26.27 20.06 5.57
CA ARG A 18 -26.77 21.36 6.08
C ARG A 18 -25.62 22.37 6.16
N PRO A 19 -25.89 23.69 6.06
CA PRO A 19 -24.88 24.74 6.18
C PRO A 19 -24.02 24.61 7.45
N ARG A 20 -24.68 24.32 8.57
CA ARG A 20 -24.02 24.13 9.86
C ARG A 20 -22.99 22.99 9.86
N ASP A 21 -23.20 21.94 9.06
CA ASP A 21 -22.30 20.77 8.98
C ASP A 21 -20.96 21.14 8.30
N VAL A 22 -20.94 22.28 7.58
CA VAL A 22 -19.78 22.84 6.90
C VAL A 22 -19.34 24.20 7.47
N GLY A 23 -19.88 24.60 8.62
CA GLY A 23 -19.49 25.83 9.32
C GLY A 23 -20.08 27.12 8.73
N LEU A 24 -21.13 27.03 7.91
CA LEU A 24 -21.85 28.18 7.36
C LEU A 24 -23.07 28.55 8.22
N VAL A 25 -23.35 29.85 8.31
CA VAL A 25 -24.51 30.38 9.05
C VAL A 25 -25.78 30.21 8.20
N GLU A 26 -26.85 29.72 8.82
CA GLU A 26 -28.16 29.62 8.17
C GLU A 26 -28.79 31.01 8.02
N GLY A 27 -28.92 31.49 6.78
CA GLY A 27 -29.55 32.78 6.50
C GLY A 27 -31.07 32.76 6.72
N PRO A 28 -31.70 33.89 7.10
CA PRO A 28 -33.08 33.95 7.62
C PRO A 28 -34.21 33.68 6.60
N ARG A 29 -33.90 33.38 5.33
CA ARG A 29 -34.90 33.10 4.26
C ARG A 29 -34.42 32.02 3.30
N ARG A 30 -34.17 30.82 3.82
CA ARG A 30 -33.66 29.69 3.04
C ARG A 30 -34.79 28.82 2.50
N ARG A 31 -34.83 28.59 1.19
CA ARG A 31 -35.81 27.71 0.51
C ARG A 31 -35.29 26.29 0.28
N THR A 32 -33.97 26.10 0.28
CA THR A 32 -33.30 24.81 0.03
C THR A 32 -32.88 24.17 1.36
N GLN A 33 -33.21 22.89 1.59
CA GLN A 33 -32.81 22.19 2.82
C GLN A 33 -31.30 21.95 2.87
N GLY A 34 -30.70 21.48 1.77
CA GLY A 34 -29.26 21.24 1.67
C GLY A 34 -28.43 22.46 1.24
N LEU A 35 -27.17 22.25 0.88
CA LEU A 35 -26.29 23.31 0.40
C LEU A 35 -26.72 23.86 -0.97
N ARG A 36 -26.45 25.14 -1.19
CA ARG A 36 -26.58 25.79 -2.50
C ARG A 36 -25.33 25.53 -3.34
N ARG A 37 -25.45 25.64 -4.66
CA ARG A 37 -24.30 25.51 -5.57
C ARG A 37 -23.19 26.51 -5.27
N GLU A 38 -23.57 27.75 -4.96
CA GLU A 38 -22.64 28.83 -4.59
C GLU A 38 -21.84 28.51 -3.32
N GLU A 39 -22.47 27.90 -2.33
CA GLU A 39 -21.82 27.52 -1.07
C GLU A 39 -20.82 26.37 -1.28
N VAL A 40 -21.19 25.34 -2.06
CA VAL A 40 -20.25 24.25 -2.40
C VAL A 40 -19.07 24.77 -3.20
N ALA A 41 -19.33 25.64 -4.19
CA ALA A 41 -18.29 26.24 -5.01
C ALA A 41 -17.33 27.09 -4.17
N GLN A 42 -17.85 27.89 -3.24
CA GLN A 42 -17.06 28.65 -2.27
C GLN A 42 -16.19 27.74 -1.40
N LEU A 43 -16.77 26.69 -0.80
CA LEU A 43 -16.04 25.75 0.06
C LEU A 43 -14.96 24.97 -0.68
N ALA A 44 -15.18 24.69 -1.97
CA ALA A 44 -14.24 23.96 -2.81
C ALA A 44 -13.25 24.86 -3.57
N GLY A 45 -13.33 26.20 -3.39
CA GLY A 45 -12.43 27.16 -4.04
C GLY A 45 -12.57 27.19 -5.57
N MET A 46 -13.79 27.07 -6.10
CA MET A 46 -14.07 27.06 -7.54
C MET A 46 -15.22 28.00 -7.92
N SER A 47 -15.46 28.19 -9.22
CA SER A 47 -16.59 29.01 -9.68
C SER A 47 -17.91 28.25 -9.55
N THR A 48 -18.98 28.98 -9.20
CA THR A 48 -20.35 28.44 -9.13
C THR A 48 -20.80 27.86 -10.47
N ASP A 49 -20.41 28.49 -11.57
CA ASP A 49 -20.68 28.01 -12.93
C ASP A 49 -20.01 26.66 -13.22
N TYR A 50 -18.74 26.48 -12.80
CA TYR A 50 -18.05 25.22 -12.98
C TYR A 50 -18.73 24.08 -12.22
N TYR A 51 -19.11 24.31 -10.96
CA TYR A 51 -19.87 23.33 -10.18
C TYR A 51 -21.25 23.03 -10.79
N ALA A 52 -21.94 24.05 -11.29
CA ALA A 52 -23.22 23.85 -11.97
C ALA A 52 -23.06 22.99 -13.23
N ARG A 53 -21.99 23.18 -14.01
CA ARG A 53 -21.68 22.35 -15.17
C ARG A 53 -21.39 20.90 -14.80
N LEU A 54 -20.80 20.63 -13.63
CA LEU A 54 -20.62 19.25 -13.12
C LEU A 54 -21.96 18.57 -12.87
N GLU A 55 -22.87 19.22 -12.13
CA GLU A 55 -24.22 18.68 -11.88
C GLU A 55 -25.11 18.59 -13.13
N GLN A 56 -24.75 19.31 -14.20
CA GLN A 56 -25.46 19.33 -15.48
C GLN A 56 -24.81 18.42 -16.52
N GLN A 57 -23.80 17.62 -16.15
CA GLN A 57 -23.12 16.68 -17.06
C GLN A 57 -22.38 17.37 -18.23
N ARG A 58 -22.10 18.66 -18.10
CA ARG A 58 -21.51 19.53 -19.13
C ARG A 58 -20.07 19.94 -18.85
N ALA A 59 -19.56 19.69 -17.66
CA ALA A 59 -18.17 19.98 -17.31
C ALA A 59 -17.19 19.00 -17.99
N PRO A 60 -15.97 19.46 -18.32
CA PRO A 60 -14.86 18.56 -18.62
C PRO A 60 -14.46 17.76 -17.37
N GLN A 61 -13.64 16.73 -17.57
CA GLN A 61 -13.14 15.88 -16.48
C GLN A 61 -12.41 16.74 -15.42
N PRO A 62 -12.83 16.69 -14.15
CA PRO A 62 -12.12 17.38 -13.05
C PRO A 62 -10.69 16.88 -12.88
N SER A 63 -9.80 17.78 -12.43
CA SER A 63 -8.48 17.37 -11.97
C SER A 63 -8.55 16.69 -10.59
N VAL A 64 -7.49 15.96 -10.22
CA VAL A 64 -7.35 15.37 -8.88
C VAL A 64 -7.47 16.43 -7.77
N GLN A 65 -6.92 17.62 -8.00
CA GLN A 65 -6.99 18.73 -7.05
C GLN A 65 -8.42 19.23 -6.85
N ILE A 66 -9.15 19.47 -7.94
CA ILE A 66 -10.57 19.88 -7.90
C ILE A 66 -11.41 18.83 -7.18
N THR A 67 -11.16 17.56 -7.45
CA THR A 67 -11.89 16.43 -6.85
C THR A 67 -11.63 16.32 -5.35
N THR A 68 -10.37 16.47 -4.94
CA THR A 68 -9.99 16.50 -3.53
C THR A 68 -10.67 17.65 -2.80
N ALA A 69 -10.77 18.82 -3.43
CA ALA A 69 -11.47 19.97 -2.88
C ALA A 69 -12.98 19.72 -2.75
N LEU A 70 -13.61 19.10 -3.76
CA LEU A 70 -15.03 18.70 -3.70
C LEU A 70 -15.30 17.69 -2.59
N ALA A 71 -14.45 16.67 -2.46
CA ALA A 71 -14.59 15.66 -1.41
C ALA A 71 -14.54 16.30 -0.01
N ARG A 72 -13.64 17.28 0.19
CA ARG A 72 -13.53 18.03 1.44
C ARG A 72 -14.75 18.94 1.67
N ALA A 73 -15.16 19.69 0.66
CA ALA A 73 -16.29 20.62 0.73
C ALA A 73 -17.61 19.91 1.05
N LEU A 74 -17.81 18.71 0.48
CA LEU A 74 -18.98 17.87 0.69
C LEU A 74 -18.82 16.88 1.86
N ARG A 75 -17.80 17.05 2.71
CA ARG A 75 -17.53 16.20 3.89
C ARG A 75 -17.70 14.71 3.58
N LEU A 76 -17.17 14.28 2.43
CA LEU A 76 -17.28 12.89 2.01
C LEU A 76 -16.51 12.00 2.97
N THR A 77 -17.08 10.83 3.28
CA THR A 77 -16.32 9.73 3.89
C THR A 77 -15.20 9.28 2.94
N LEU A 78 -14.27 8.46 3.44
CA LEU A 78 -13.19 7.94 2.60
C LEU A 78 -13.72 7.08 1.45
N ASP A 79 -14.76 6.27 1.69
CA ASP A 79 -15.41 5.47 0.65
C ASP A 79 -16.10 6.34 -0.41
N GLU A 80 -16.83 7.37 0.02
CA GLU A 80 -17.50 8.31 -0.87
C GLU A 80 -16.52 9.15 -1.69
N ARG A 81 -15.39 9.54 -1.09
CA ARG A 81 -14.30 10.22 -1.80
C ARG A 81 -13.75 9.31 -2.89
N ASP A 82 -13.46 8.06 -2.56
CA ASP A 82 -12.87 7.12 -3.52
C ASP A 82 -13.85 6.80 -4.65
N HIS A 83 -15.14 6.63 -4.33
CA HIS A 83 -16.20 6.52 -5.33
C HIS A 83 -16.24 7.76 -6.24
N LEU A 84 -16.14 8.98 -5.69
CA LEU A 84 -16.07 10.20 -6.49
C LEU A 84 -14.89 10.18 -7.47
N PHE A 85 -13.72 9.67 -7.07
CA PHE A 85 -12.57 9.51 -7.96
C PHE A 85 -12.82 8.50 -9.08
N VAL A 86 -13.46 7.37 -8.78
CA VAL A 86 -13.86 6.40 -9.82
C VAL A 86 -14.83 7.04 -10.82
N LEU A 87 -15.84 7.77 -10.34
CA LEU A 87 -16.84 8.42 -11.21
C LEU A 87 -16.22 9.43 -12.20
N ILE A 88 -15.23 10.21 -11.76
CA ILE A 88 -14.51 11.13 -12.64
C ILE A 88 -13.49 10.43 -13.55
N GLY A 89 -13.26 9.13 -13.42
CA GLY A 89 -12.29 8.38 -14.21
C GLY A 89 -10.83 8.58 -13.78
N HIS A 90 -10.61 8.87 -12.49
CA HIS A 90 -9.28 8.89 -11.88
C HIS A 90 -9.15 7.72 -10.90
N ASN A 91 -7.92 7.27 -10.64
CA ASN A 91 -7.70 6.38 -9.50
C ASN A 91 -7.92 7.16 -8.20
N ALA A 92 -8.62 6.55 -7.25
CA ALA A 92 -8.74 7.14 -5.92
C ALA A 92 -7.34 7.35 -5.31
N PRO A 93 -7.06 8.53 -4.70
CA PRO A 93 -5.85 8.73 -3.94
C PRO A 93 -5.78 7.64 -2.88
N ALA A 94 -4.68 6.92 -2.85
CA ALA A 94 -4.52 5.86 -1.89
C ALA A 94 -4.76 6.37 -0.46
N ARG A 95 -5.49 5.56 0.32
CA ARG A 95 -5.86 5.85 1.71
C ARG A 95 -4.65 5.65 2.61
N PHE A 96 -3.58 6.40 2.40
CA PHE A 96 -2.38 6.24 3.22
C PHE A 96 -2.60 6.86 4.60
N GLN A 97 -3.01 6.02 5.56
CA GLN A 97 -2.69 6.23 6.96
C GLN A 97 -1.58 5.26 7.31
N ARG A 98 -0.40 5.81 7.60
CA ARG A 98 0.74 5.05 8.10
C ARG A 98 0.31 4.36 9.39
N SER A 99 0.10 3.05 9.33
CA SER A 99 -0.12 2.25 10.54
C SER A 99 1.15 1.46 10.79
N GLU A 100 1.93 1.90 11.77
CA GLU A 100 3.07 1.15 12.30
C GLU A 100 2.61 -0.11 13.07
N HIS A 101 1.30 -0.28 13.28
CA HIS A 101 0.69 -1.40 13.98
C HIS A 101 -0.16 -2.23 13.03
N VAL A 102 -0.04 -3.56 13.10
CA VAL A 102 -0.94 -4.49 12.42
C VAL A 102 -2.33 -4.39 13.05
N THR A 103 -3.37 -4.30 12.22
CA THR A 103 -4.74 -4.25 12.75
C THR A 103 -5.06 -5.55 13.51
N PRO A 104 -5.85 -5.53 14.59
CA PRO A 104 -6.20 -6.75 15.32
C PRO A 104 -6.86 -7.82 14.45
N THR A 105 -7.62 -7.41 13.43
CA THR A 105 -8.25 -8.34 12.48
C THR A 105 -7.22 -9.02 11.59
N LEU A 106 -6.24 -8.28 11.06
CA LEU A 106 -5.17 -8.88 10.26
C LEU A 106 -4.26 -9.77 11.11
N MET A 107 -4.01 -9.39 12.37
CA MET A 107 -3.25 -10.24 13.29
C MET A 107 -3.94 -11.59 13.53
N ARG A 108 -5.26 -11.60 13.74
CA ARG A 108 -6.03 -12.87 13.86
C ARG A 108 -5.94 -13.76 12.62
N VAL A 109 -5.79 -13.18 11.43
CA VAL A 109 -5.56 -13.96 10.20
C VAL A 109 -4.15 -14.53 10.19
N LEU A 110 -3.15 -13.70 10.51
CA LEU A 110 -1.75 -14.12 10.61
C LEU A 110 -1.56 -15.27 11.60
N ASP A 111 -2.20 -15.18 12.77
CA ASP A 111 -2.18 -16.19 13.85
C ASP A 111 -2.91 -17.51 13.50
N ARG A 112 -3.49 -17.63 12.29
CA ARG A 112 -4.16 -18.86 11.82
C ARG A 112 -3.44 -19.53 10.66
N LEU A 113 -2.36 -18.92 10.18
CA LEU A 113 -1.53 -19.47 9.12
C LEU A 113 -0.42 -20.31 9.76
N ASP A 114 -0.77 -21.46 10.31
CA ASP A 114 0.17 -22.31 11.04
C ASP A 114 1.06 -23.16 10.10
N ASP A 115 0.56 -23.48 8.91
CA ASP A 115 1.23 -24.33 7.91
C ASP A 115 1.92 -23.54 6.78
N SER A 116 1.76 -22.22 6.78
CA SER A 116 2.20 -21.34 5.70
C SER A 116 2.97 -20.15 6.26
N PRO A 117 4.26 -19.96 5.95
CA PRO A 117 5.00 -18.79 6.38
C PRO A 117 4.33 -17.52 5.89
N ALA A 118 4.07 -16.59 6.80
CA ALA A 118 3.40 -15.35 6.49
C ALA A 118 3.98 -14.16 7.25
N LEU A 119 3.97 -13.00 6.58
CA LEU A 119 4.45 -11.75 7.14
C LEU A 119 3.61 -10.57 6.66
N VAL A 120 3.50 -9.55 7.50
CA VAL A 120 2.81 -8.29 7.20
C VAL A 120 3.84 -7.21 6.95
N LEU A 121 3.75 -6.58 5.79
CA LEU A 121 4.64 -5.50 5.35
C LEU A 121 3.88 -4.18 5.21
N THR A 122 4.59 -3.07 5.41
CA THR A 122 4.17 -1.76 4.88
C THR A 122 4.48 -1.67 3.38
N ASP A 123 4.00 -0.61 2.73
CA ASP A 123 4.36 -0.27 1.35
C ASP A 123 5.85 0.11 1.18
N MET A 124 6.50 0.58 2.25
CA MET A 124 7.95 0.77 2.35
C MET A 124 8.72 -0.55 2.58
N ALA A 125 8.03 -1.69 2.51
CA ALA A 125 8.56 -3.02 2.80
C ALA A 125 9.17 -3.12 4.21
N ASP A 126 8.59 -2.40 5.19
CA ASP A 126 8.91 -2.63 6.60
C ASP A 126 8.16 -3.86 7.08
N THR A 127 8.86 -4.79 7.72
CA THR A 127 8.19 -5.93 8.36
C THR A 127 7.56 -5.48 9.68
N LEU A 128 6.24 -5.64 9.78
CA LEU A 128 5.45 -5.28 10.96
C LEU A 128 5.19 -6.47 11.88
N ALA A 129 4.96 -7.65 11.29
CA ALA A 129 4.73 -8.89 12.02
C ALA A 129 5.06 -10.10 11.13
N MET A 130 5.42 -11.21 11.77
CA MET A 130 5.70 -12.49 11.14
C MET A 130 5.10 -13.59 12.00
N ASN A 131 4.55 -14.63 11.37
CA ASN A 131 4.21 -15.85 12.10
C ASN A 131 5.50 -16.66 12.42
N PRO A 132 5.43 -17.61 13.37
CA PRO A 132 6.61 -18.39 13.76
C PRO A 132 7.29 -19.11 12.59
N LEU A 133 6.52 -19.66 11.65
CA LEU A 133 7.05 -20.37 10.50
C LEU A 133 7.78 -19.43 9.52
N ALA A 134 7.35 -18.18 9.35
CA ALA A 134 8.10 -17.18 8.60
C ALA A 134 9.39 -16.78 9.28
N ILE A 135 9.41 -16.69 10.62
CA ILE A 135 10.64 -16.42 11.37
C ILE A 135 11.61 -17.58 11.20
N ALA A 136 11.14 -18.83 11.26
CA ALA A 136 11.96 -20.00 11.01
C ALA A 136 12.52 -20.01 9.57
N LEU A 137 11.71 -19.63 8.57
CA LEU A 137 12.11 -19.66 7.16
C LEU A 137 13.05 -18.51 6.76
N LEU A 138 12.76 -17.29 7.22
CA LEU A 138 13.40 -16.05 6.73
C LEU A 138 14.24 -15.34 7.81
N GLY A 139 14.24 -15.83 9.04
CA GLY A 139 14.74 -15.12 10.21
C GLY A 139 13.78 -14.03 10.71
N ASP A 140 14.05 -13.49 11.90
CA ASP A 140 13.27 -12.37 12.44
C ASP A 140 13.60 -11.07 11.69
N GLN A 141 12.73 -10.71 10.74
CA GLN A 141 12.83 -9.48 9.95
C GLN A 141 12.18 -8.27 10.66
N ALA A 142 11.42 -8.49 11.74
CA ALA A 142 10.77 -7.42 12.50
C ALA A 142 11.73 -6.73 13.48
N ARG A 143 12.88 -7.35 13.80
CA ARG A 143 13.91 -6.79 14.70
C ARG A 143 14.60 -5.52 14.21
N HIS A 144 14.57 -5.24 12.91
CA HIS A 144 15.35 -4.14 12.34
C HIS A 144 14.79 -2.76 12.74
N THR A 145 15.66 -1.74 12.81
CA THR A 145 15.31 -0.37 13.20
C THR A 145 15.83 0.66 12.19
N GLY A 146 15.34 1.91 12.25
CA GLY A 146 15.82 2.99 11.37
C GLY A 146 15.54 2.74 9.89
N LEU A 147 16.51 3.04 9.01
CA LEU A 147 16.38 2.78 7.57
C LEU A 147 16.36 1.29 7.26
N ALA A 148 17.10 0.49 8.03
CA ALA A 148 17.17 -0.97 7.91
C ALA A 148 15.84 -1.67 8.19
N ARG A 149 14.80 -0.99 8.69
CA ARG A 149 13.44 -1.55 8.70
C ARG A 149 12.93 -1.89 7.30
N SER A 150 13.32 -1.12 6.29
CA SER A 150 12.87 -1.30 4.91
C SER A 150 13.70 -2.38 4.21
N ALA A 151 13.04 -3.41 3.68
CA ALA A 151 13.71 -4.42 2.87
C ALA A 151 14.34 -3.84 1.59
N TYR A 152 13.82 -2.72 1.08
CA TYR A 152 14.45 -2.01 -0.05
C TYR A 152 15.84 -1.52 0.31
N TYR A 153 16.01 -0.97 1.52
CA TYR A 153 17.32 -0.51 2.00
C TYR A 153 18.25 -1.69 2.29
N ARG A 154 17.78 -2.70 3.03
CA ARG A 154 18.61 -3.85 3.42
C ARG A 154 19.17 -4.60 2.23
N TRP A 155 18.38 -4.79 1.17
CA TRP A 155 18.85 -5.50 -0.03
C TRP A 155 20.18 -4.95 -0.59
N PHE A 156 20.38 -3.63 -0.51
CA PHE A 156 21.54 -2.95 -1.09
C PHE A 156 22.64 -2.61 -0.09
N MET A 157 22.33 -2.64 1.22
CA MET A 157 23.24 -2.19 2.28
C MET A 157 23.65 -3.31 3.24
N ASP A 158 22.90 -4.40 3.31
CA ASP A 158 23.16 -5.54 4.17
C ASP A 158 23.43 -6.80 3.33
N PRO A 159 24.69 -7.26 3.23
CA PRO A 159 25.02 -8.50 2.52
C PRO A 159 24.29 -9.73 3.08
N ALA A 160 23.93 -9.76 4.37
CA ALA A 160 23.25 -10.89 4.98
C ALA A 160 21.82 -11.07 4.44
N GLU A 161 21.16 -9.99 4.01
CA GLU A 161 19.83 -10.05 3.38
C GLU A 161 19.87 -10.89 2.09
N ARG A 162 20.99 -10.86 1.37
CA ARG A 162 21.15 -11.57 0.08
C ARG A 162 21.42 -13.05 0.25
N LEU A 163 22.01 -13.47 1.37
CA LEU A 163 22.35 -14.87 1.65
C LEU A 163 21.11 -15.77 1.76
N VAL A 164 19.93 -15.17 1.99
CA VAL A 164 18.64 -15.86 2.01
C VAL A 164 18.22 -16.34 0.60
N TYR A 165 18.83 -15.79 -0.46
CA TYR A 165 18.47 -16.07 -1.85
C TYR A 165 19.68 -16.61 -2.63
N PRO A 166 19.46 -17.48 -3.63
CA PRO A 166 20.53 -17.90 -4.52
C PRO A 166 21.16 -16.73 -5.29
N GLU A 167 22.47 -16.80 -5.52
CA GLU A 167 23.21 -15.73 -6.20
C GLU A 167 22.67 -15.46 -7.62
N GLU A 168 22.25 -16.51 -8.33
CA GLU A 168 21.64 -16.40 -9.65
C GLU A 168 20.35 -15.57 -9.66
N ASP A 169 19.70 -15.44 -8.50
CA ASP A 169 18.45 -14.68 -8.33
C ASP A 169 18.69 -13.23 -7.86
N HIS A 170 19.91 -12.86 -7.48
CA HIS A 170 20.19 -11.55 -6.87
C HIS A 170 19.90 -10.39 -7.81
N GLU A 171 20.28 -10.49 -9.09
CA GLU A 171 20.00 -9.39 -10.03
C GLU A 171 18.49 -9.17 -10.22
N ARG A 172 17.71 -10.26 -10.31
CA ARG A 172 16.24 -10.18 -10.42
C ARG A 172 15.63 -9.52 -9.19
N HIS A 173 16.07 -9.92 -8.00
CA HIS A 173 15.61 -9.34 -6.74
C HIS A 173 15.99 -7.85 -6.62
N GLY A 174 17.23 -7.49 -6.94
CA GLY A 174 17.69 -6.10 -6.92
C GLY A 174 16.86 -5.20 -7.84
N ARG A 175 16.59 -5.64 -9.07
CA ARG A 175 15.73 -4.90 -10.01
C ARG A 175 14.35 -4.67 -9.43
N ALA A 176 13.77 -5.72 -8.84
CA ALA A 176 12.45 -5.65 -8.23
C ALA A 176 12.42 -4.70 -7.01
N GLN A 177 13.45 -4.69 -6.17
CA GLN A 177 13.54 -3.78 -5.02
C GLN A 177 13.69 -2.32 -5.45
N ALA A 178 14.55 -2.03 -6.45
CA ALA A 178 14.69 -0.68 -7.00
C ALA A 178 13.37 -0.18 -7.62
N ALA A 179 12.70 -1.03 -8.41
CA ALA A 179 11.43 -0.68 -9.04
C ALA A 179 10.30 -0.42 -8.03
N ARG A 180 10.27 -1.18 -6.92
CA ARG A 180 9.27 -0.99 -5.85
C ARG A 180 9.55 0.26 -5.00
N LEU A 181 10.81 0.57 -4.70
CA LEU A 181 11.16 1.82 -4.04
C LEU A 181 10.71 3.04 -4.87
N ARG A 182 10.86 2.97 -6.21
CA ARG A 182 10.35 4.00 -7.13
C ARG A 182 8.83 4.15 -7.08
N ALA A 183 8.12 3.02 -7.03
CA ALA A 183 6.67 3.04 -6.85
C ALA A 183 6.28 3.65 -5.49
N ALA A 184 6.98 3.31 -4.41
CA ALA A 184 6.71 3.83 -3.06
C ALA A 184 6.92 5.36 -2.97
N LEU A 185 7.96 5.90 -3.61
CA LEU A 185 8.20 7.35 -3.72
C LEU A 185 7.03 8.10 -4.39
N SER A 186 6.35 7.44 -5.32
CA SER A 186 5.21 8.01 -6.06
C SER A 186 3.88 7.83 -5.34
N ALA A 187 3.80 6.87 -4.41
CA ALA A 187 2.56 6.50 -3.71
C ALA A 187 2.20 7.49 -2.58
N GLY A 188 3.19 8.08 -1.91
CA GLY A 188 2.97 9.22 -1.00
C GLY A 188 2.77 8.90 0.49
N SER A 189 3.02 7.67 0.94
CA SER A 189 2.83 7.25 2.34
C SER A 189 3.87 7.80 3.33
N ASP A 190 5.15 7.84 2.94
CA ASP A 190 6.28 8.36 3.70
C ASP A 190 7.38 8.88 2.75
N VAL A 191 7.02 9.91 1.97
CA VAL A 191 7.89 10.50 0.94
C VAL A 191 9.24 10.94 1.52
N SER A 192 9.25 11.46 2.76
CA SER A 192 10.48 11.91 3.41
C SER A 192 11.42 10.75 3.70
N ARG A 193 10.93 9.63 4.24
CA ARG A 193 11.78 8.46 4.50
C ARG A 193 12.18 7.76 3.21
N ALA A 194 11.29 7.65 2.24
CA ALA A 194 11.62 7.09 0.93
C ALA A 194 12.73 7.92 0.24
N ALA A 195 12.67 9.25 0.33
CA ALA A 195 13.71 10.14 -0.19
C ALA A 195 15.05 9.97 0.55
N ARG A 196 15.03 9.75 1.87
CA ARG A 196 16.25 9.43 2.63
C ARG A 196 16.86 8.10 2.22
N ILE A 197 16.06 7.04 2.08
CA ILE A 197 16.52 5.74 1.58
C ILE A 197 17.14 5.91 0.18
N LEU A 198 16.47 6.64 -0.72
CA LEU A 198 16.99 6.90 -2.06
C LEU A 198 18.36 7.58 -2.02
N ALA A 199 18.52 8.64 -1.22
CA ALA A 199 19.78 9.38 -1.11
C ALA A 199 20.93 8.48 -0.63
N GLU A 200 20.71 7.73 0.46
CA GLU A 200 21.70 6.80 1.03
C GLU A 200 22.11 5.71 0.03
N LEU A 201 21.13 5.13 -0.68
CA LEU A 201 21.41 4.09 -1.67
C LEU A 201 22.15 4.64 -2.90
N GLN A 202 21.85 5.86 -3.33
CA GLN A 202 22.57 6.52 -4.41
C GLN A 202 24.03 6.84 -4.05
N GLU A 203 24.27 7.20 -2.79
CA GLU A 203 25.61 7.52 -2.30
C GLU A 203 26.47 6.27 -2.08
N HIS A 204 25.88 5.19 -1.56
CA HIS A 204 26.65 4.06 -1.02
C HIS A 204 26.52 2.75 -1.81
N SER A 205 25.60 2.63 -2.78
CA SER A 205 25.39 1.39 -3.54
C SER A 205 25.49 1.60 -5.06
N PRO A 206 26.66 1.34 -5.67
CA PRO A 206 26.84 1.41 -7.13
C PRO A 206 25.90 0.47 -7.89
N GLU A 207 25.60 -0.69 -7.30
CA GLU A 207 24.63 -1.64 -7.85
C GLU A 207 23.23 -1.03 -7.89
N PHE A 208 22.79 -0.40 -6.79
CA PHE A 208 21.50 0.28 -6.76
C PHE A 208 21.43 1.36 -7.84
N VAL A 209 22.48 2.19 -7.99
CA VAL A 209 22.53 3.24 -9.01
C VAL A 209 22.32 2.66 -10.41
N ARG A 210 23.07 1.60 -10.77
CA ARG A 210 22.91 0.90 -12.06
C ARG A 210 21.48 0.41 -12.28
N LEU A 211 20.87 -0.22 -11.29
CA LEU A 211 19.51 -0.76 -11.40
C LEU A 211 18.44 0.34 -11.39
N TRP A 212 18.68 1.41 -10.65
CA TRP A 212 17.79 2.57 -10.58
C TRP A 212 17.71 3.30 -11.92
N GLU A 213 18.83 3.41 -12.65
CA GLU A 213 18.90 4.02 -13.98
C GLU A 213 18.09 3.30 -15.05
N LEU A 214 17.73 2.04 -14.84
CA LEU A 214 16.81 1.30 -15.73
C LEU A 214 15.38 1.87 -15.72
N GLN A 215 15.06 2.72 -14.74
CA GLN A 215 13.76 3.39 -14.57
C GLN A 215 12.55 2.43 -14.53
N GLU A 216 12.77 1.19 -14.12
CA GLU A 216 11.70 0.22 -13.99
C GLU A 216 10.75 0.63 -12.87
N VAL A 217 9.44 0.49 -13.10
CA VAL A 217 8.40 0.70 -12.10
C VAL A 217 7.60 -0.58 -12.01
N ALA A 218 7.61 -1.21 -10.84
CA ALA A 218 6.92 -2.46 -10.62
C ALA A 218 6.18 -2.43 -9.28
N GLN A 219 4.90 -2.77 -9.30
CA GLN A 219 4.10 -3.04 -8.10
C GLN A 219 3.87 -4.54 -7.89
N ARG A 220 4.10 -5.37 -8.91
CA ARG A 220 3.87 -6.82 -8.84
C ARG A 220 4.95 -7.47 -8.00
N TYR A 221 4.55 -8.36 -7.10
CA TYR A 221 5.46 -9.25 -6.40
C TYR A 221 5.87 -10.40 -7.30
N ASP A 222 7.09 -10.92 -7.13
CA ASP A 222 7.50 -12.13 -7.83
C ASP A 222 6.62 -13.28 -7.34
N GLU A 223 6.04 -14.06 -8.27
CA GLU A 223 5.08 -15.11 -7.93
C GLU A 223 5.76 -16.33 -7.34
N GLY A 224 7.05 -16.53 -7.63
CA GLY A 224 7.87 -17.61 -7.07
C GLY A 224 9.23 -17.11 -6.61
N LYS A 225 9.76 -17.70 -5.54
CA LYS A 225 11.10 -17.40 -5.01
C LYS A 225 11.76 -18.67 -4.50
N THR A 226 13.08 -18.73 -4.63
CA THR A 226 13.88 -19.75 -3.97
C THR A 226 14.48 -19.17 -2.70
N ILE A 227 14.27 -19.84 -1.57
CA ILE A 227 14.88 -19.50 -0.28
C ILE A 227 15.99 -20.51 0.02
N LEU A 228 17.14 -20.01 0.47
CA LEU A 228 18.25 -20.81 0.99
C LEU A 228 18.14 -20.89 2.51
N HIS A 229 17.49 -21.95 3.00
CA HIS A 229 17.43 -22.22 4.44
C HIS A 229 18.77 -22.83 4.92
N PRO A 230 19.38 -22.34 6.02
CA PRO A 230 20.69 -22.80 6.48
C PRO A 230 20.78 -24.32 6.69
N GLU A 231 19.69 -24.94 7.17
CA GLU A 231 19.67 -26.37 7.49
C GLU A 231 18.98 -27.23 6.43
N LEU A 232 18.05 -26.66 5.65
CA LEU A 232 17.19 -27.40 4.71
C LEU A 232 17.55 -27.15 3.24
N GLY A 233 18.50 -26.25 2.98
CA GLY A 233 18.93 -25.85 1.66
C GLY A 233 17.83 -25.12 0.89
N ARG A 234 17.74 -25.40 -0.41
CA ARG A 234 16.78 -24.73 -1.31
C ARG A 234 15.34 -25.13 -0.99
N ILE A 235 14.49 -24.12 -0.84
CA ILE A 235 13.04 -24.24 -0.68
C ILE A 235 12.38 -23.27 -1.68
N ASP A 236 11.71 -23.83 -2.67
CA ASP A 236 10.95 -23.05 -3.65
C ASP A 236 9.56 -22.74 -3.09
N VAL A 237 9.20 -21.45 -3.03
CA VAL A 237 7.93 -20.97 -2.53
C VAL A 237 7.22 -20.10 -3.58
N ASP A 238 5.91 -20.27 -3.69
CA ASP A 238 5.01 -19.38 -4.41
C ASP A 238 4.52 -18.30 -3.43
N ALA A 239 4.65 -17.02 -3.79
CA ALA A 239 4.27 -15.89 -2.94
C ALA A 239 2.90 -15.32 -3.34
N GLN A 240 1.95 -15.38 -2.41
CA GLN A 240 0.64 -14.77 -2.57
C GLN A 240 0.55 -13.48 -1.75
N VAL A 241 0.09 -12.42 -2.41
CA VAL A 241 0.12 -11.07 -1.85
C VAL A 241 -1.30 -10.52 -1.74
N LEU A 242 -1.72 -10.22 -0.52
CA LEU A 242 -3.03 -9.67 -0.20
C LEU A 242 -2.87 -8.27 0.38
N PHE A 243 -3.59 -7.31 -0.16
CA PHE A 243 -3.57 -5.92 0.31
C PHE A 243 -4.75 -5.64 1.22
N THR A 244 -4.54 -4.83 2.26
CA THR A 244 -5.66 -4.23 3.00
C THR A 244 -6.43 -3.25 2.11
N ASP A 245 -7.69 -2.96 2.45
CA ASP A 245 -8.56 -2.05 1.68
C ASP A 245 -7.91 -0.68 1.42
N ASN A 246 -7.15 -0.18 2.41
CA ASN A 246 -6.44 1.08 2.32
C ASN A 246 -5.04 0.99 1.67
N ARG A 247 -4.60 -0.21 1.29
CA ARG A 247 -3.27 -0.55 0.76
C ARG A 247 -2.08 -0.11 1.63
N ALA A 248 -2.33 0.19 2.90
CA ALA A 248 -1.28 0.58 3.84
C ALA A 248 -0.47 -0.63 4.34
N GLN A 249 -1.08 -1.82 4.31
CA GLN A 249 -0.46 -3.07 4.73
C GLN A 249 -0.65 -4.15 3.66
N THR A 250 0.32 -5.04 3.60
CA THR A 250 0.36 -6.16 2.68
C THR A 250 0.64 -7.42 3.47
N LEU A 251 -0.25 -8.41 3.40
CA LEU A 251 0.02 -9.76 3.88
C LEU A 251 0.67 -10.54 2.74
N VAL A 252 1.87 -11.07 2.99
CA VAL A 252 2.56 -11.98 2.09
C VAL A 252 2.47 -13.37 2.70
N VAL A 253 1.89 -14.31 1.96
CA VAL A 253 1.81 -15.73 2.33
C VAL A 253 2.69 -16.51 1.36
N LEU A 254 3.61 -17.29 1.91
CA LEU A 254 4.50 -18.15 1.14
C LEU A 254 3.95 -19.57 1.20
N THR A 255 3.72 -20.15 0.03
CA THR A 255 3.14 -21.49 -0.11
C THR A 255 4.06 -22.37 -0.93
N THR A 256 3.93 -23.68 -0.78
CA THR A 256 4.67 -24.66 -1.56
C THR A 256 3.66 -25.57 -2.27
N ARG A 257 4.02 -26.07 -3.46
CA ARG A 257 3.14 -26.98 -4.19
C ARG A 257 3.12 -28.34 -3.48
N PRO A 258 1.94 -28.89 -3.14
CA PRO A 258 1.85 -30.20 -2.49
C PRO A 258 2.55 -31.30 -3.29
N GLY A 259 3.20 -32.23 -2.59
CA GLY A 259 3.95 -33.34 -3.21
C GLY A 259 5.34 -32.98 -3.76
N THR A 260 5.83 -31.75 -3.52
CA THR A 260 7.21 -31.35 -3.85
C THR A 260 8.15 -31.49 -2.65
N GLU A 261 9.45 -31.58 -2.89
CA GLU A 261 10.47 -31.60 -1.82
C GLU A 261 10.40 -30.33 -0.96
N SER A 262 10.18 -29.16 -1.58
CA SER A 262 9.99 -27.89 -0.88
C SER A 262 8.81 -27.94 0.10
N HIS A 263 7.73 -28.64 -0.26
CA HIS A 263 6.58 -28.83 0.63
C HIS A 263 6.95 -29.66 1.86
N SER A 264 7.62 -30.80 1.66
CA SER A 264 8.07 -31.65 2.77
C SER A 264 9.09 -30.95 3.67
N LYS A 265 9.96 -30.10 3.12
CA LYS A 265 10.89 -29.25 3.91
C LYS A 265 10.14 -28.23 4.74
N LEU A 266 9.09 -27.62 4.20
CA LEU A 266 8.26 -26.66 4.92
C LEU A 266 7.49 -27.32 6.07
N GLU A 267 6.93 -28.51 5.84
CA GLU A 267 6.30 -29.33 6.89
C GLU A 267 7.31 -29.72 7.98
N LEU A 268 8.53 -30.08 7.60
CA LEU A 268 9.58 -30.35 8.57
C LEU A 268 9.94 -29.10 9.39
N LEU A 269 10.03 -27.95 8.73
CA LEU A 269 10.33 -26.68 9.38
C LEU A 269 9.24 -26.24 10.36
N SER A 270 7.96 -26.54 10.09
CA SER A 270 6.89 -26.25 11.06
C SER A 270 7.04 -27.08 12.33
N VAL A 271 7.47 -28.33 12.23
CA VAL A 271 7.72 -29.20 13.40
C VAL A 271 8.96 -28.74 14.18
N ILE A 272 10.07 -28.44 13.49
CA ILE A 272 11.34 -28.06 14.12
C ILE A 272 11.31 -26.62 14.65
N GLY A 273 10.68 -25.69 13.93
CA GLY A 273 10.60 -24.27 14.30
C GLY A 273 9.82 -24.00 15.59
N HIS A 274 8.93 -24.91 15.99
CA HIS A 274 8.26 -24.88 17.30
C HIS A 274 9.12 -25.45 18.44
N GLN A 275 10.17 -26.21 18.13
CA GLN A 275 11.13 -26.74 19.09
C GLN A 275 12.41 -25.91 19.02
N GLN A 276 12.51 -24.82 19.78
CA GLN A 276 13.84 -24.23 20.04
C GLN A 276 14.70 -25.28 20.77
N LEU A 277 15.47 -26.06 20.01
CA LEU A 277 16.55 -26.89 20.51
C LEU A 277 17.66 -25.94 20.95
N THR A 278 17.57 -25.52 22.21
CA THR A 278 18.70 -24.89 22.89
C THR A 278 19.65 -26.02 23.29
N PRO A 279 20.96 -25.94 22.98
CA PRO A 279 21.94 -26.89 23.50
C PRO A 279 22.07 -26.84 25.03
#